data_AF-T0ZZV6-F1
#
_entry.id   AF-T0ZZV6-F1
#
_cell.length_a   1.000
_cell.length_b   1.000
_cell.length_c   1.000
_cell.angle_alpha   90.00
_cell.angle_beta   90.00
_cell.angle_gamma   90.00
#
_symmetry.space_group_name_H-M   'P 1'
#
loop_
_entity.id
_entity.type
_entity.pdbx_description
1 polymer ?
#
loop_
_entity_poly.entity_id
_entity_poly.type
_entity_poly.pdbx_seq_one_letter_code
_entity_poly.pdbx_strand_id
1 'polypeptide(L)'
;SLWAVEIDRDLARGLMAGWGDRLKLRVEDALSLDFRAWPEVAPFRVVGNLPYNVASPLLARLAAVKDRIQDLHVMLQEEVAARIVAGAGRDAYGRWSVFMAYHFVPEPLFRVSRGAFSPPPRVESAFIRLTPRREPPFPVGDPELYFSLVAQAFQGRRKMLQTSLKTQAS
;
A
#
# COMPACT_ATOMS: atom_id res chain seq x y z
N SER A 1 -21.08 7.78 -4.49
CA SER A 1 -20.82 8.71 -3.37
C SER A 1 -19.33 8.81 -3.13
N LEU A 2 -18.85 9.81 -2.37
CA LEU A 2 -17.45 9.92 -1.98
C LEU A 2 -17.31 9.62 -0.49
N TRP A 3 -16.30 8.82 -0.13
CA TRP A 3 -15.97 8.48 1.25
C TRP A 3 -14.55 8.95 1.54
N ALA A 4 -14.32 9.50 2.73
CA ALA A 4 -12.99 9.92 3.17
C ALA A 4 -12.72 9.50 4.61
N VAL A 5 -11.44 9.32 4.90
CA VAL A 5 -10.92 9.07 6.25
C VAL A 5 -9.89 10.15 6.51
N GLU A 6 -10.05 10.90 7.60
CA GLU A 6 -9.14 11.96 8.01
C GLU A 6 -8.92 11.89 9.52
N ILE A 7 -7.67 11.94 9.97
CA ILE A 7 -7.35 11.89 11.41
C ILE A 7 -7.38 13.30 12.02
N ASP A 8 -7.04 14.32 11.24
CA ASP A 8 -7.00 15.71 11.68
C ASP A 8 -8.41 16.31 11.76
N ARG A 9 -8.83 16.68 12.98
CA ARG A 9 -10.17 17.20 13.23
C ARG A 9 -10.41 18.57 12.60
N ASP A 10 -9.38 19.38 12.41
CA ASP A 10 -9.50 20.70 11.83
C ASP A 10 -9.66 20.62 10.31
N LEU A 11 -8.87 19.76 9.67
CA LEU A 11 -9.04 19.42 8.25
C LEU A 11 -10.41 18.77 8.02
N ALA A 12 -10.82 17.84 8.88
CA ALA A 12 -12.12 17.19 8.80
C ALA A 12 -13.29 18.20 8.85
N ARG A 13 -13.24 19.19 9.75
CA ARG A 13 -14.22 20.27 9.81
C ARG A 13 -14.26 21.07 8.50
N GLY A 14 -13.09 21.40 7.95
CA GLY A 14 -13.00 22.09 6.66
C GLY A 14 -13.60 21.27 5.50
N LEU A 15 -13.31 19.97 5.46
CA LEU A 15 -13.88 19.04 4.47
C LEU A 15 -15.41 18.98 4.56
N MET A 16 -15.96 18.82 5.76
CA MET A 16 -17.41 18.81 5.97
C MET A 16 -18.06 20.13 5.55
N ALA A 17 -17.46 21.28 5.89
CA ALA A 17 -17.98 22.58 5.52
C ALA A 17 -17.99 22.80 3.99
N GLY A 18 -16.96 22.32 3.28
CA GLY A 18 -16.87 22.49 1.82
C GLY A 18 -17.70 21.48 1.00
N TRP A 19 -17.81 20.23 1.48
CA TRP A 19 -18.45 19.15 0.72
C TRP A 19 -19.89 18.85 1.15
N GLY A 20 -20.22 19.05 2.43
CA GLY A 20 -21.51 18.70 3.02
C GLY A 20 -21.86 17.22 2.79
N ASP A 21 -23.12 16.94 2.49
CA ASP A 21 -23.66 15.57 2.32
C ASP A 21 -23.08 14.79 1.14
N ARG A 22 -22.30 15.45 0.26
CA ARG A 22 -21.60 14.78 -0.85
C ARG A 22 -20.44 13.91 -0.36
N LEU A 23 -19.97 14.14 0.87
CA LEU A 23 -18.85 13.44 1.49
C LEU A 23 -19.30 12.65 2.72
N LYS A 24 -19.05 11.34 2.71
CA LYS A 24 -19.17 10.48 3.88
C LYS A 24 -17.82 10.42 4.59
N LEU A 25 -17.63 11.24 5.63
CA LEU A 25 -16.35 11.39 6.33
C LEU A 25 -16.29 10.54 7.61
N ARG A 26 -15.18 9.82 7.79
CA ARG A 26 -14.76 9.19 9.05
C ARG A 26 -13.59 9.97 9.62
N VAL A 27 -13.73 10.44 10.87
CA VAL A 27 -12.68 11.20 11.55
C VAL A 27 -11.91 10.27 12.49
N GLU A 28 -11.00 9.48 11.93
CA GLU A 28 -10.24 8.45 12.64
C GLU A 28 -8.93 8.11 11.91
N ASP A 29 -8.06 7.34 12.58
CA ASP A 29 -6.86 6.79 11.94
C ASP A 29 -7.25 5.69 10.92
N ALA A 30 -6.81 5.85 9.67
CA ALA A 30 -7.01 4.84 8.63
C ALA A 30 -6.37 3.48 8.97
N LEU A 31 -5.34 3.45 9.82
CA LEU A 31 -4.77 2.20 10.33
C LEU A 31 -5.66 1.51 11.38
N SER A 32 -6.65 2.18 11.94
CA SER A 32 -7.63 1.60 12.87
C SER A 32 -8.93 1.20 12.17
N LEU A 33 -9.23 1.81 11.02
CA LEU A 33 -10.46 1.58 10.27
C LEU A 33 -10.61 0.11 9.81
N ASP A 34 -11.81 -0.45 10.02
CA ASP A 34 -12.18 -1.76 9.46
C ASP A 34 -12.65 -1.64 8.00
N PHE A 35 -11.72 -1.88 7.08
CA PHE A 35 -12.01 -1.88 5.65
C PHE A 35 -12.88 -3.05 5.17
N ARG A 36 -13.23 -4.02 6.04
CA ARG A 36 -14.25 -5.05 5.73
C ARG A 36 -15.66 -4.55 5.99
N ALA A 37 -15.84 -3.68 6.97
CA ALA A 37 -17.13 -3.10 7.31
C ALA A 37 -17.41 -1.78 6.58
N TRP A 38 -16.38 -0.99 6.30
CA TRP A 38 -16.53 0.35 5.73
C TRP A 38 -15.52 0.64 4.61
N PRO A 39 -15.93 1.22 3.47
CA PRO A 39 -17.29 1.60 3.12
C PRO A 39 -18.21 0.38 2.98
N GLU A 40 -19.50 0.58 3.18
CA GLU A 40 -20.52 -0.50 3.11
C GLU A 40 -20.65 -1.07 1.70
N VAL A 41 -20.27 -0.29 0.69
CA VAL A 41 -20.29 -0.70 -0.72
C VAL A 41 -18.98 -1.36 -1.12
N ALA A 42 -19.07 -2.42 -1.93
CA ALA A 42 -17.94 -3.06 -2.57
C ALA A 42 -18.33 -3.51 -4.01
N PRO A 43 -17.38 -3.56 -4.96
CA PRO A 43 -16.00 -3.13 -4.80
C PRO A 43 -15.86 -1.60 -4.74
N PHE A 44 -14.84 -1.11 -4.05
CA PHE A 44 -14.55 0.33 -3.97
C PHE A 44 -13.16 0.67 -4.50
N ARG A 45 -13.01 1.89 -5.03
CA ARG A 45 -11.72 2.46 -5.46
C ARG A 45 -11.11 3.23 -4.31
N VAL A 46 -9.84 2.98 -4.02
CA VAL A 46 -9.07 3.74 -3.03
C VAL A 46 -8.23 4.78 -3.75
N VAL A 47 -8.31 6.03 -3.32
CA VAL A 47 -7.43 7.12 -3.78
C VAL A 47 -6.88 7.83 -2.55
N GLY A 48 -5.58 8.07 -2.50
CA GLY A 48 -5.00 8.74 -1.34
C GLY A 48 -3.56 9.20 -1.51
N ASN A 49 -3.23 10.30 -0.85
CA ASN A 49 -1.85 10.70 -0.60
C ASN A 49 -1.44 10.15 0.77
N LEU A 50 -0.67 9.06 0.80
CA LEU A 50 -0.40 8.36 2.06
C LEU A 50 0.77 9.00 2.81
N PRO A 51 0.62 9.32 4.11
CA PRO A 51 1.74 9.76 4.91
C PRO A 51 2.82 8.67 4.95
N TYR A 52 4.08 9.10 4.84
CA TYR A 52 5.18 8.19 4.53
C TYR A 52 5.47 7.15 5.62
N ASN A 53 5.17 7.47 6.88
CA ASN A 53 5.32 6.58 8.02
C ASN A 53 4.22 5.50 8.11
N VAL A 54 3.04 5.72 7.50
CA VAL A 54 1.90 4.78 7.60
C VAL A 54 1.57 4.07 6.30
N ALA A 55 2.21 4.45 5.18
CA ALA A 55 1.93 3.88 3.87
C ALA A 55 2.07 2.35 3.84
N SER A 56 3.18 1.83 4.37
CA SER A 56 3.45 0.37 4.40
C SER A 56 2.39 -0.41 5.19
N PRO A 57 2.11 -0.12 6.48
CA PRO A 57 1.08 -0.85 7.23
C PRO A 57 -0.32 -0.68 6.63
N LEU A 58 -0.65 0.49 6.07
CA LEU A 58 -1.94 0.71 5.42
C LEU A 58 -2.10 -0.14 4.16
N LEU A 59 -1.07 -0.21 3.31
CA LEU A 59 -1.10 -1.06 2.11
C LEU A 59 -1.21 -2.55 2.46
N ALA A 60 -0.60 -3.01 3.55
CA ALA A 60 -0.80 -4.38 4.04
C ALA A 60 -2.25 -4.63 4.49
N ARG A 61 -2.88 -3.70 5.21
CA ARG A 61 -4.30 -3.79 5.59
C ARG A 61 -5.22 -3.83 4.36
N LEU A 62 -4.96 -2.98 3.37
CA LEU A 62 -5.72 -2.96 2.12
C LEU A 62 -5.52 -4.25 1.30
N ALA A 63 -4.32 -4.83 1.32
CA ALA A 63 -4.04 -6.14 0.71
C ALA A 63 -4.87 -7.28 1.33
N ALA A 64 -5.15 -7.21 2.63
CA ALA A 64 -5.95 -8.20 3.37
C ALA A 64 -7.47 -8.13 3.09
N VAL A 65 -7.91 -7.07 2.41
CA VAL A 65 -9.31 -6.87 1.97
C VAL A 65 -9.40 -6.61 0.47
N LYS A 66 -8.39 -7.07 -0.29
CA LYS A 66 -8.26 -6.80 -1.74
C LYS A 66 -9.47 -7.26 -2.55
N ASP A 67 -10.22 -8.24 -2.05
CA ASP A 67 -11.46 -8.75 -2.63
C ASP A 67 -12.59 -7.72 -2.64
N ARG A 68 -12.55 -6.72 -1.74
CA ARG A 68 -13.48 -5.59 -1.71
C ARG A 68 -13.00 -4.39 -2.54
N ILE A 69 -11.81 -4.44 -3.12
CA ILE A 69 -11.20 -3.31 -3.80
C ILE A 69 -11.30 -3.49 -5.32
N GLN A 70 -11.62 -2.41 -6.03
CA GLN A 70 -11.55 -2.36 -7.49
C GLN A 70 -10.13 -2.06 -7.96
N ASP A 71 -9.53 -1.02 -7.41
CA ASP A 71 -8.15 -0.58 -7.64
C ASP A 71 -7.74 0.43 -6.56
N LEU A 72 -6.42 0.61 -6.39
CA LEU A 72 -5.85 1.62 -5.52
C LEU A 72 -5.01 2.57 -6.34
N HIS A 73 -5.15 3.87 -6.10
CA HIS A 73 -4.36 4.93 -6.71
C HIS A 73 -3.73 5.76 -5.60
N VAL A 74 -2.45 5.52 -5.32
CA VAL A 74 -1.79 6.08 -4.15
C VAL A 74 -0.55 6.86 -4.52
N MET A 75 -0.37 7.98 -3.83
CA MET A 75 0.88 8.72 -3.85
C MET A 75 1.76 8.25 -2.70
N LEU A 76 3.02 7.98 -3.03
CA LEU A 76 4.05 7.49 -2.11
C LEU A 76 5.36 8.25 -2.35
N GLN A 77 6.32 8.13 -1.44
CA GLN A 77 7.70 8.51 -1.76
C GLN A 77 8.19 7.71 -2.96
N GLU A 78 8.97 8.34 -3.84
CA GLU A 78 9.47 7.71 -5.05
C GLU A 78 10.22 6.39 -4.76
N GLU A 79 11.04 6.33 -3.70
CA GLU A 79 11.74 5.11 -3.31
C GLU A 79 10.79 3.97 -2.91
N VAL A 80 9.72 4.30 -2.19
CA VAL A 80 8.73 3.31 -1.74
C VAL A 80 7.95 2.77 -2.94
N ALA A 81 7.48 3.65 -3.81
CA ALA A 81 6.85 3.26 -5.07
C ALA A 81 7.79 2.40 -5.93
N ALA A 82 9.06 2.79 -6.07
CA ALA A 82 10.06 2.04 -6.81
C ALA A 82 10.25 0.62 -6.26
N ARG A 83 10.28 0.45 -4.94
CA ARG A 83 10.34 -0.87 -4.28
C ARG A 83 9.10 -1.71 -4.56
N ILE A 84 7.92 -1.11 -4.59
CA ILE A 84 6.66 -1.82 -4.85
C ILE A 84 6.60 -2.34 -6.30
N VAL A 85 7.02 -1.53 -7.27
CA VAL A 85 6.93 -1.87 -8.70
C VAL A 85 8.14 -2.64 -9.24
N ALA A 86 9.22 -2.75 -8.47
CA ALA A 86 10.45 -3.40 -8.92
C ALA A 86 10.24 -4.90 -9.22
N GLY A 87 10.73 -5.35 -10.38
CA GLY A 87 10.85 -6.76 -10.70
C GLY A 87 12.17 -7.38 -10.21
N ALA A 88 12.27 -8.71 -10.27
CA ALA A 88 13.48 -9.43 -9.90
C ALA A 88 14.71 -8.94 -10.69
N GLY A 89 15.87 -8.91 -10.03
CA GLY A 89 17.12 -8.42 -10.62
C GLY A 89 17.29 -6.90 -10.65
N ARG A 90 16.29 -6.14 -10.18
CA ARG A 90 16.39 -4.68 -10.02
C ARG A 90 16.88 -4.30 -8.63
N ASP A 91 17.57 -3.16 -8.52
CA ASP A 91 18.10 -2.71 -7.24
C ASP A 91 17.04 -2.39 -6.19
N ALA A 92 15.85 -1.97 -6.59
CA ALA A 92 14.76 -1.72 -5.66
C ALA A 92 13.97 -3.00 -5.28
N TYR A 93 14.32 -4.16 -5.86
CA TYR A 93 13.62 -5.42 -5.61
C TYR A 93 13.82 -5.88 -4.15
N GLY A 94 12.72 -6.25 -3.51
CA GLY A 94 12.73 -6.63 -2.10
C GLY A 94 11.46 -7.33 -1.66
N ARG A 95 11.32 -7.48 -0.33
CA ARG A 95 10.14 -8.07 0.32
C ARG A 95 8.83 -7.45 -0.17
N TRP A 96 8.77 -6.12 -0.25
CA TRP A 96 7.57 -5.41 -0.68
C TRP A 96 7.23 -5.62 -2.15
N SER A 97 8.22 -5.81 -3.02
CA SER A 97 8.00 -6.15 -4.43
C SER A 97 7.25 -7.48 -4.54
N VAL A 98 7.70 -8.50 -3.81
CA VAL A 98 7.08 -9.83 -3.79
C VAL A 98 5.69 -9.78 -3.18
N PHE A 99 5.55 -9.14 -2.01
CA PHE A 99 4.26 -9.02 -1.33
C PHE A 99 3.22 -8.30 -2.21
N MET A 100 3.58 -7.16 -2.79
CA MET A 100 2.65 -6.41 -3.64
C MET A 100 2.34 -7.13 -4.94
N ALA A 101 3.32 -7.75 -5.60
CA ALA A 101 3.08 -8.52 -6.81
C ALA A 101 2.22 -9.77 -6.58
N TYR A 102 2.22 -10.34 -5.37
CA TYR A 102 1.34 -11.44 -4.99
C TYR A 102 -0.13 -10.99 -4.87
N HIS A 103 -0.38 -9.85 -4.24
CA HIS A 103 -1.73 -9.35 -4.01
C HIS A 103 -2.30 -8.55 -5.19
N PHE A 104 -1.45 -7.83 -5.92
CA PHE A 104 -1.81 -6.83 -6.91
C PHE A 104 -0.99 -6.95 -8.20
N VAL A 105 -1.44 -6.25 -9.23
CA VAL A 105 -0.65 -5.85 -10.40
C VAL A 105 -0.20 -4.40 -10.15
N PRO A 106 1.07 -4.17 -9.80
CA PRO A 106 1.58 -2.81 -9.57
C PRO A 106 1.93 -2.12 -10.88
N GLU A 107 1.49 -0.87 -11.03
CA GLU A 107 1.71 -0.08 -12.23
C GLU A 107 2.17 1.34 -11.83
N PRO A 108 3.40 1.75 -12.17
CA PRO A 108 3.80 3.14 -12.00
C PRO A 108 3.06 4.02 -13.01
N LEU A 109 2.47 5.13 -12.55
CA LEU A 109 1.74 6.04 -13.43
C LEU A 109 2.61 7.25 -13.79
N PHE A 110 3.02 8.05 -12.80
CA PHE A 110 3.85 9.23 -13.02
C PHE A 110 4.59 9.66 -11.74
N ARG A 111 5.63 10.47 -11.92
CA ARG A 111 6.36 11.11 -10.81
C ARG A 111 5.71 12.45 -10.46
N VAL A 112 5.75 12.82 -9.20
CA VAL A 112 5.22 14.09 -8.69
C VAL A 112 6.36 14.83 -8.01
N SER A 113 6.64 16.04 -8.51
CA SER A 113 7.71 16.86 -7.96
C SER A 113 7.38 17.34 -6.56
N ARG A 114 8.38 17.44 -5.68
CA ARG A 114 8.24 18.09 -4.36
C ARG A 114 7.63 19.51 -4.43
N GLY A 115 7.82 20.22 -5.55
CA GLY A 115 7.27 21.55 -5.76
C GLY A 115 5.74 21.60 -5.88
N ALA A 116 5.08 20.44 -6.02
CA ALA A 116 3.62 20.33 -6.04
C ALA A 116 2.96 20.36 -4.64
N PHE A 117 3.76 20.46 -3.58
CA PHE A 117 3.28 20.38 -2.19
C PHE A 117 3.57 21.66 -1.40
N SER A 118 2.73 21.93 -0.40
CA SER A 118 2.92 23.01 0.56
C SER A 118 2.68 22.50 1.99
N PRO A 119 3.70 22.45 2.85
CA PRO A 119 5.13 22.67 2.54
C PRO A 119 5.71 21.55 1.66
N PRO A 120 6.80 21.81 0.92
CA PRO A 120 7.42 20.80 0.07
C PRO A 120 8.07 19.67 0.89
N PRO A 121 7.89 18.38 0.52
CA PRO A 121 8.60 17.28 1.15
C PRO A 121 10.10 17.30 0.79
N ARG A 122 10.90 16.54 1.56
CA ARG A 122 12.35 16.43 1.33
C ARG A 122 12.73 15.57 0.11
N VAL A 123 11.80 14.73 -0.34
CA VAL A 123 12.01 13.74 -1.41
C VAL A 123 10.90 13.86 -2.45
N GLU A 124 11.16 13.34 -3.64
CA GLU A 124 10.14 13.24 -4.69
C GLU A 124 9.08 12.18 -4.35
N SER A 125 7.92 12.33 -4.97
CA SER A 125 6.81 11.40 -4.85
C SER A 125 6.54 10.69 -6.17
N ALA A 126 5.84 9.57 -6.13
CA ALA A 126 5.32 8.89 -7.31
C ALA A 126 3.89 8.43 -7.07
N PHE A 127 3.09 8.50 -8.13
CA PHE A 127 1.72 8.01 -8.15
C PHE A 127 1.70 6.64 -8.83
N ILE A 128 1.15 5.64 -8.14
CA ILE A 128 1.07 4.27 -8.62
C ILE A 128 -0.37 3.76 -8.58
N ARG A 129 -0.69 2.84 -9.48
CA ARG A 129 -1.91 2.03 -9.44
C ARG A 129 -1.58 0.64 -8.94
N LEU A 130 -2.44 0.10 -8.07
CA LEU A 130 -2.42 -1.31 -7.67
C LEU A 130 -3.78 -1.93 -8.01
N THR A 131 -3.80 -2.87 -8.94
CA THR A 131 -5.01 -3.58 -9.34
C THR A 131 -5.06 -4.94 -8.65
N PRO A 132 -6.06 -5.26 -7.82
CA PRO A 132 -6.15 -6.55 -7.12
C PRO A 132 -6.09 -7.72 -8.09
N ARG A 133 -5.29 -8.73 -7.75
CA ARG A 133 -5.33 -10.01 -8.45
C ARG A 133 -6.47 -10.85 -7.92
N ARG A 134 -7.35 -11.32 -8.82
CA ARG A 134 -8.41 -12.29 -8.52
C ARG A 134 -7.84 -13.61 -8.00
N GLU A 135 -6.76 -14.08 -8.62
CA GLU A 135 -6.02 -15.27 -8.22
C GLU A 135 -4.55 -14.90 -7.97
N PRO A 136 -3.88 -15.52 -6.98
CA PRO A 136 -2.46 -15.30 -6.80
C PRO A 136 -1.68 -15.73 -8.05
N PRO A 137 -0.50 -15.15 -8.33
CA PRO A 137 0.28 -15.48 -9.53
C PRO A 137 0.75 -16.95 -9.57
N PHE A 138 0.74 -17.62 -8.43
CA PHE A 138 1.00 -19.06 -8.26
C PHE A 138 0.29 -19.54 -6.98
N PRO A 139 -0.07 -20.83 -6.89
CA PRO A 139 -0.69 -21.38 -5.70
C PRO A 139 0.29 -21.36 -4.52
N VAL A 140 -0.21 -20.99 -3.35
CA VAL A 140 0.52 -21.02 -2.08
C VAL A 140 -0.33 -21.75 -1.07
N GLY A 141 0.14 -22.91 -0.60
CA GLY A 141 -0.59 -23.74 0.36
C GLY A 141 -0.67 -23.10 1.75
N ASP A 142 0.42 -22.46 2.19
CA ASP A 142 0.50 -21.72 3.46
C ASP A 142 1.02 -20.29 3.21
N PRO A 143 0.12 -19.29 3.13
CA PRO A 143 0.51 -17.89 2.94
C PRO A 143 1.36 -17.31 4.07
N GLU A 144 1.15 -17.74 5.32
CA GLU A 144 1.91 -17.23 6.46
C GLU A 144 3.37 -17.71 6.38
N LEU A 145 3.56 -19.00 6.16
CA LEU A 145 4.88 -19.58 5.93
C LEU A 145 5.56 -18.92 4.72
N TYR A 146 4.84 -18.77 3.60
CA TYR A 146 5.38 -18.13 2.41
C TYR A 146 5.92 -16.72 2.68
N PHE A 147 5.12 -15.85 3.31
CA PHE A 147 5.56 -14.50 3.60
C PHE A 147 6.64 -14.44 4.70
N SER A 148 6.67 -15.40 5.62
CA SER A 148 7.77 -15.53 6.59
C SER A 148 9.10 -15.88 5.90
N LEU A 149 9.07 -16.76 4.91
CA LEU A 149 10.24 -17.15 4.11
C LEU A 149 10.72 -15.99 3.24
N VAL A 150 9.79 -15.28 2.59
CA VAL A 150 10.10 -14.06 1.83
C VAL A 150 10.75 -13.03 2.76
N ALA A 151 10.20 -12.80 3.95
CA ALA A 151 10.78 -11.86 4.90
C ALA A 151 12.22 -12.22 5.28
N GLN A 152 12.50 -13.49 5.56
CA GLN A 152 13.84 -14.00 5.89
C GLN A 152 14.82 -13.89 4.71
N ALA A 153 14.40 -14.29 3.51
CA ALA A 153 15.21 -14.22 2.31
C ALA A 153 15.74 -12.79 2.04
N PHE A 154 14.94 -11.76 2.36
CA PHE A 154 15.30 -10.37 2.17
C PHE A 154 15.94 -9.67 3.39
N GLN A 155 16.23 -10.38 4.49
CA GLN A 155 16.93 -9.78 5.64
C GLN A 155 18.38 -9.37 5.33
N GLY A 156 19.03 -10.04 4.37
CA GLY A 156 20.42 -9.79 4.00
C GLY A 156 20.63 -9.74 2.50
N ARG A 157 20.60 -8.54 1.91
CA ARG A 157 20.73 -8.32 0.44
C ARG A 157 21.95 -8.97 -0.22
N ARG A 158 23.04 -9.17 0.53
CA ARG A 158 24.31 -9.74 0.05
C ARG A 158 24.57 -11.17 0.54
N LYS A 159 23.64 -11.78 1.28
CA LYS A 159 23.78 -13.17 1.76
C LYS A 159 23.21 -14.14 0.73
N MET A 160 23.85 -15.29 0.59
CA MET A 160 23.27 -16.40 -0.18
C MET A 160 21.95 -16.85 0.49
N LEU A 161 20.96 -17.25 -0.31
CA LEU A 161 19.65 -17.71 0.19
C LEU A 161 19.78 -18.85 1.19
N GLN A 162 20.66 -19.83 0.94
CA GLN A 162 20.95 -20.91 1.88
C GLN A 162 21.36 -20.39 3.26
N THR A 163 22.08 -19.28 3.34
CA THR A 163 22.52 -18.68 4.60
C THR A 163 21.38 -17.93 5.27
N SER A 164 20.54 -17.25 4.48
CA SER A 164 19.37 -16.52 4.98
C SER A 164 18.25 -17.42 5.50
N LEU A 165 18.14 -18.65 4.99
CA LEU A 165 17.05 -19.59 5.32
C LEU A 165 17.44 -20.70 6.30
N LYS A 166 18.70 -20.76 6.73
CA LYS A 166 19.21 -21.78 7.67
C LYS A 166 18.49 -21.81 9.04
N THR A 167 17.80 -20.74 9.41
CA THR A 167 17.13 -20.59 10.71
C THR A 167 15.79 -21.34 10.80
N GLN A 168 15.28 -21.95 9.72
CA GLN A 168 13.99 -22.67 9.70
C GLN A 168 14.11 -24.18 9.92
N ALA A 169 15.32 -24.74 10.04
CA ALA A 169 15.52 -26.14 10.39
C ALA A 169 15.62 -26.29 11.92
N SER A 170 14.49 -26.17 12.62
CA SER A 170 14.34 -26.53 14.04
C SER A 170 12.90 -26.92 14.31
#